data_AF-A0A140FWT0-F1
#
_entry.id   AF-A0A140FWT0-F1
#
_cell.length_a   1.000
_cell.length_b   1.000
_cell.length_c   1.000
_cell.angle_alpha   90.00
_cell.angle_beta   90.00
_cell.angle_gamma   90.00
#
_symmetry.space_group_name_H-M   'P 1'
#
loop_
_entity.id
_entity.type
_entity.pdbx_description
1 polymer ?
#
loop_
_entity_poly.entity_id
_entity_poly.type
_entity_poly.pdbx_seq_one_letter_code
_entity_poly.pdbx_strand_id
1 'polypeptide(L)'
;MSEARSFINSHTQSYDSLKADTPMTANQRGKFDVLNAHIVNSVVVGGELVIVGDPTTPSCTSHEEFLMSQAEGSIIYLKSMVLGWMIFYWITTKC
;
A
#
# COMPACT_ATOMS: atom_id res chain seq x y z
N MET A 1 2.03 -11.74 -16.15
CA MET A 1 1.92 -12.07 -14.71
C MET A 1 2.30 -10.81 -13.97
N SER A 2 1.48 -10.35 -13.02
CA SER A 2 1.81 -9.14 -12.29
C SER A 2 2.82 -9.46 -11.19
N GLU A 3 3.91 -8.70 -11.11
CA GLU A 3 4.96 -8.84 -10.09
C GLU A 3 4.73 -7.92 -8.89
N ALA A 4 3.48 -7.66 -8.54
CA ALA A 4 3.14 -6.94 -7.32
C ALA A 4 3.60 -7.75 -6.10
N ARG A 5 4.26 -7.08 -5.14
CA ARG A 5 4.81 -7.69 -3.93
C ARG A 5 4.22 -7.02 -2.70
N SER A 6 3.84 -7.79 -1.70
CA SER A 6 3.52 -7.27 -0.37
C SER A 6 4.50 -7.83 0.66
N PHE A 7 4.86 -7.03 1.65
CA PHE A 7 5.65 -7.48 2.78
C PHE A 7 5.18 -6.81 4.07
N ILE A 8 5.35 -7.50 5.19
CA ILE A 8 5.05 -6.94 6.51
C ILE A 8 6.31 -6.28 7.03
N ASN A 9 6.22 -4.99 7.37
CA ASN A 9 7.32 -4.27 7.98
C ASN A 9 7.51 -4.79 9.42
N SER A 10 8.71 -5.24 9.80
CA SER A 10 8.97 -5.83 11.13
C SER A 10 9.35 -4.81 12.19
N HIS A 11 9.75 -3.60 11.80
CA HIS A 11 10.26 -2.57 12.72
C HIS A 11 9.55 -1.24 12.49
N THR A 12 9.36 -0.48 13.57
CA THR A 12 8.75 0.85 13.47
C THR A 12 9.71 1.81 12.76
N GLN A 13 9.30 2.35 11.62
CA GLN A 13 10.08 3.31 10.83
C GLN A 13 9.18 4.36 10.18
N SER A 14 9.76 5.48 9.76
CA SER A 14 9.02 6.49 9.01
C SER A 14 8.69 5.97 7.61
N TYR A 15 7.58 6.44 7.06
CA TYR A 15 7.17 6.10 5.71
C TYR A 15 8.26 6.44 4.67
N ASP A 16 8.95 7.57 4.84
CA ASP A 16 10.04 7.97 3.97
C ASP A 16 11.25 7.03 4.06
N SER A 17 11.61 6.59 5.27
CA SER A 17 12.67 5.59 5.46
C SER A 17 12.30 4.26 4.83
N LEU A 18 11.07 3.77 5.06
CA LEU A 18 10.55 2.56 4.43
C LEU A 18 10.61 2.65 2.90
N LYS A 19 10.18 3.79 2.33
CA LYS A 19 10.19 4.05 0.89
C LYS A 19 11.62 4.19 0.33
N ALA A 20 12.58 4.64 1.13
CA ALA A 20 13.98 4.73 0.75
C ALA A 20 14.68 3.37 0.80
N ASP A 21 14.39 2.57 1.83
CA ASP A 21 15.00 1.24 2.04
C ASP A 21 14.45 0.18 1.10
N THR A 22 13.21 0.37 0.62
CA THR A 22 12.60 -0.56 -0.32
C THR A 22 13.11 -0.28 -1.75
N PRO A 23 13.76 -1.24 -2.42
CA PRO A 23 14.22 -1.06 -3.80
C PRO A 23 13.03 -1.02 -4.76
N MET A 24 12.80 0.14 -5.38
CA MET A 24 11.70 0.35 -6.35
C MET A 24 12.19 1.07 -7.61
N THR A 25 11.53 0.78 -8.72
CA THR A 25 11.63 1.56 -9.96
C THR A 25 10.74 2.81 -9.91
N ALA A 26 10.96 3.75 -10.83
CA ALA A 26 10.19 5.00 -10.91
C ALA A 26 8.66 4.78 -11.02
N ASN A 27 8.25 3.74 -11.77
CA ASN A 27 6.83 3.37 -11.92
C ASN A 27 6.22 2.93 -10.59
N GLN A 28 6.93 2.07 -9.85
CA GLN A 28 6.48 1.58 -8.55
C GLN A 28 6.39 2.72 -7.54
N ARG A 29 7.38 3.62 -7.54
CA ARG A 29 7.44 4.74 -6.59
C ARG A 29 6.27 5.71 -6.75
N GLY A 30 5.78 5.92 -7.97
CA GLY A 30 4.61 6.76 -8.25
C GLY A 30 3.29 6.16 -7.74
N LYS A 31 3.16 4.83 -7.78
CA LYS A 31 2.00 4.14 -7.22
C LYS A 31 2.14 3.81 -5.73
N PHE A 32 3.35 3.75 -5.19
CA PHE A 32 3.60 3.34 -3.82
C PHE A 32 2.89 4.25 -2.81
N ASP A 33 2.84 5.56 -3.09
CA ASP A 33 2.11 6.54 -2.28
C ASP A 33 0.60 6.34 -2.36
N VAL A 34 0.12 5.89 -3.53
CA VAL A 34 -1.27 5.46 -3.68
C VAL A 34 -1.42 4.19 -2.85
N LEU A 35 -0.88 3.06 -3.27
CA LEU A 35 -1.05 1.72 -2.66
C LEU A 35 -0.86 1.66 -1.13
N ASN A 36 -0.10 2.58 -0.55
CA ASN A 36 0.15 2.65 0.89
C ASN A 36 -0.43 3.90 1.55
N ALA A 37 -1.47 4.51 0.98
CA ALA A 37 -2.11 5.71 1.51
C ALA A 37 -2.67 5.52 2.94
N HIS A 38 -2.91 4.29 3.36
CA HIS A 38 -3.32 3.97 4.73
C HIS A 38 -2.21 4.20 5.77
N ILE A 39 -0.95 4.06 5.37
CA ILE A 39 0.24 4.31 6.20
C ILE A 39 1.02 5.57 5.77
N VAL A 40 0.67 6.18 4.63
CA VAL A 40 1.34 7.39 4.13
C VAL A 40 1.22 8.50 5.17
N ASN A 41 2.34 9.17 5.45
CA ASN A 41 2.42 10.24 6.45
C ASN A 41 2.08 9.80 7.89
N SER A 42 2.04 8.50 8.15
CA SER A 42 1.93 7.92 9.48
C SER A 42 3.24 7.22 9.87
N VAL A 43 3.40 6.97 11.17
CA VAL A 43 4.49 6.12 11.67
C VAL A 43 4.16 4.69 11.26
N VAL A 44 5.01 4.08 10.42
CA VAL A 44 4.81 2.70 10.00
C VAL A 44 5.27 1.79 11.13
N VAL A 45 4.35 1.20 11.88
CA VAL A 45 4.65 0.35 13.03
C VAL A 45 4.99 -1.06 12.55
N GLY A 46 5.88 -1.75 13.28
CA GLY A 46 6.14 -3.17 13.04
C GLY A 46 4.83 -3.97 13.08
N GLY A 47 4.47 -4.63 11.98
CA GLY A 47 3.22 -5.35 11.77
C GLY A 47 2.33 -4.79 10.66
N GLU A 48 2.65 -3.62 10.09
CA GLU A 48 1.88 -3.05 8.98
C GLU A 48 2.28 -3.62 7.63
N LEU A 49 1.28 -3.85 6.78
CA LEU A 49 1.45 -4.41 5.44
C LEU A 49 1.78 -3.30 4.44
N VAL A 50 2.89 -3.49 3.74
CA VAL A 50 3.45 -2.58 2.74
C VAL A 50 3.30 -3.24 1.37
N ILE A 51 2.75 -2.50 0.41
CA ILE A 51 2.47 -2.98 -0.94
C ILE A 51 3.39 -2.28 -1.92
N VAL A 52 4.12 -3.07 -2.71
CA VAL A 52 4.97 -2.63 -3.81
C VAL A 52 4.33 -3.08 -5.11
N GLY A 53 3.96 -2.11 -5.95
CA GLY A 53 3.37 -2.38 -7.25
C GLY A 53 4.32 -3.04 -8.25
N ASP A 54 3.81 -3.37 -9.42
CA ASP A 54 4.56 -3.96 -10.52
C ASP A 54 5.53 -2.94 -11.17
N PRO A 55 6.81 -3.29 -11.42
CA PRO A 55 7.76 -2.40 -12.09
C PRO A 55 7.51 -2.20 -13.58
N THR A 56 6.82 -3.14 -14.23
CA THR A 56 6.69 -3.20 -15.69
C THR A 56 5.58 -2.30 -16.23
N THR A 57 4.61 -1.92 -15.39
CA THR A 57 3.44 -1.14 -15.81
C THR A 57 3.17 0.01 -14.84
N PRO A 58 2.92 1.24 -15.34
CA PRO A 58 2.46 2.37 -14.53
C PRO A 58 0.95 2.32 -14.24
N SER A 59 0.21 1.37 -14.80
CA SER A 59 -1.23 1.17 -14.58
C SER A 59 -1.46 0.17 -13.45
N CYS A 60 -2.50 0.38 -12.64
CA CYS A 60 -2.81 -0.57 -11.58
C CYS A 60 -3.24 -1.92 -12.16
N THR A 61 -2.78 -3.01 -11.53
CA THR A 61 -3.20 -4.37 -11.88
C THR A 61 -4.20 -4.88 -10.84
N SER A 62 -5.06 -5.82 -11.25
CA SER A 62 -6.02 -6.46 -10.35
C SER A 62 -5.37 -7.18 -9.15
N HIS A 63 -4.06 -7.49 -9.24
CA HIS A 63 -3.29 -8.05 -8.13
C HIS A 63 -2.94 -6.98 -7.08
N GLU A 64 -2.62 -5.76 -7.52
CA GLU A 64 -2.35 -4.63 -6.63
C GLU A 64 -3.62 -4.23 -5.86
N GLU A 65 -4.77 -4.18 -6.54
CA GLU A 65 -6.08 -3.92 -5.92
C GLU A 65 -6.44 -4.96 -4.86
N PHE A 66 -6.18 -6.24 -5.14
CA PHE A 66 -6.41 -7.32 -4.18
C PHE A 66 -5.53 -7.15 -2.93
N LEU A 67 -4.25 -6.78 -3.11
CA LEU A 67 -3.34 -6.54 -1.99
C LEU A 67 -3.76 -5.32 -1.17
N MET A 68 -4.24 -4.24 -1.79
CA MET A 68 -4.80 -3.09 -1.07
C MET A 68 -5.97 -3.51 -0.19
N SER A 69 -6.90 -4.29 -0.73
CA SER A 69 -8.05 -4.80 0.05
C SER A 69 -7.61 -5.64 1.25
N GLN A 70 -6.49 -6.36 1.15
CA GLN A 70 -5.93 -7.19 2.22
C GLN A 70 -5.17 -6.36 3.28
N ALA A 71 -4.39 -5.37 2.86
CA ALA A 71 -3.75 -4.41 3.76
C ALA A 71 -4.79 -3.67 4.60
N GLU A 72 -5.85 -3.24 3.93
CA GLU A 72 -6.95 -2.51 4.54
C GLU A 72 -7.79 -3.39 5.43
N GLY A 73 -8.08 -4.63 5.04
CA GLY A 73 -8.77 -5.58 5.90
C GLY A 73 -8.17 -5.60 7.32
N SER A 74 -6.85 -5.61 7.41
CA SER A 74 -6.13 -5.57 8.69
C SER A 74 -6.32 -4.25 9.47
N ILE A 75 -6.55 -3.13 8.81
CA ILE A 75 -6.70 -1.79 9.41
C ILE A 75 -8.17 -1.45 9.70
N ILE A 76 -9.11 -1.86 8.84
CA ILE A 76 -10.55 -1.60 8.98
C ILE A 76 -11.08 -2.25 10.26
N TYR A 77 -10.54 -3.41 10.67
CA TYR A 77 -10.90 -4.03 11.95
C TYR A 77 -10.54 -3.19 13.18
N LEU A 78 -9.60 -2.25 13.05
CA LEU A 78 -9.15 -1.38 14.15
C LEU A 78 -9.63 0.08 14.02
N LYS A 79 -10.05 0.52 12.84
CA LYS A 79 -10.22 1.96 12.55
C LYS A 79 -11.52 2.27 11.82
N SER A 80 -12.64 2.11 12.53
CA SER A 80 -13.99 2.66 12.25
C SER A 80 -14.58 2.44 10.85
N MET A 81 -15.83 1.95 10.81
CA MET A 81 -16.62 1.64 9.61
C MET A 81 -16.74 2.79 8.59
N VAL A 82 -16.50 4.04 9.00
CA VAL A 82 -16.57 5.24 8.14
C VAL A 82 -15.37 5.33 7.18
N LEU A 83 -14.19 4.84 7.57
CA LEU A 83 -13.03 4.83 6.67
C LEU A 83 -13.15 3.76 5.59
N GLY A 84 -13.83 2.63 5.86
CA GLY A 84 -13.95 1.53 4.91
C GLY A 84 -14.54 1.92 3.55
N TRP A 85 -15.54 2.82 3.52
CA TRP A 85 -16.13 3.29 2.26
C TRP A 85 -15.26 4.29 1.50
N MET A 86 -14.60 5.23 2.19
CA MET A 86 -13.68 6.18 1.54
C MET A 86 -12.48 5.45 0.94
N ILE A 87 -12.01 4.41 1.62
CA ILE A 87 -10.86 3.63 1.17
C ILE A 87 -11.25 2.70 0.01
N PHE A 88 -12.38 2.00 0.08
CA PHE A 88 -12.86 1.18 -1.05
C PHE A 88 -13.08 2.02 -2.31
N TYR A 89 -13.68 3.21 -2.16
CA TYR A 89 -13.83 4.16 -3.26
C TYR A 89 -12.47 4.60 -3.81
N TRP A 90 -11.51 4.86 -2.92
CA TRP A 90 -10.17 5.28 -3.28
C TRP A 90 -9.37 4.17 -3.98
N ILE A 91 -9.49 2.89 -3.59
CA ILE A 91 -8.96 1.74 -4.36
C ILE A 91 -9.49 1.76 -5.79
N THR A 92 -10.80 1.92 -5.96
CA THR A 92 -11.45 1.84 -7.28
C THR A 92 -11.30 3.08 -8.16
N THR A 93 -10.74 4.18 -7.62
CA THR A 93 -10.65 5.48 -8.34
C THR A 93 -9.24 6.06 -8.43
N LYS A 94 -8.29 5.56 -7.64
CA LYS A 94 -6.88 6.01 -7.66
C LYS A 94 -5.92 4.94 -8.20
N CYS A 95 -6.37 3.69 -8.20
CA CYS A 95 -6.15 2.77 -9.31
C CYS A 95 -7.32 2.94 -10.31
#